data_AF-A0A4S8MGH5-F1
#
_entry.id   AF-A0A4S8MGH5-F1
#
_cell.length_a   1.000
_cell.length_b   1.000
_cell.length_c   1.000
_cell.angle_alpha   90.00
_cell.angle_beta   90.00
_cell.angle_gamma   90.00
#
_symmetry.space_group_name_H-M   'P 1'
#
loop_
_entity.id
_entity.type
_entity.pdbx_description
1 polymer ?
#
loop_
_entity_poly.entity_id
_entity_poly.type
_entity_poly.pdbx_seq_one_letter_code
_entity_poly.pdbx_strand_id
1 'polypeptide(L)'
;LVEIICSSCQSQMFDNFHLKAFKQFWKPNPEQPAMCVYGEAYASDCAAEFEQTVYESISESVSGEEEVENIVIWVMVWSDSTHLAQFGTASLWPIYIYISNLSKYIRCNRSAFTANHLVYIPSI
;
A
#
# COMPACT_ATOMS: atom_id res chain seq x y z
N LEU A 1 1.77 -3.48 -13.26
CA LEU A 1 0.95 -2.90 -12.15
C LEU A 1 -0.30 -3.74 -11.89
N VAL A 2 -1.22 -3.87 -12.84
CA VAL A 2 -2.46 -4.66 -12.65
C VAL A 2 -2.17 -6.07 -12.16
N GLU A 3 -1.21 -6.78 -12.77
CA GLU A 3 -0.80 -8.12 -12.34
C GLU A 3 -0.31 -8.17 -10.88
N ILE A 4 0.44 -7.16 -10.43
CA ILE A 4 0.90 -7.06 -9.03
C ILE A 4 -0.30 -6.89 -8.08
N ILE A 5 -1.28 -6.07 -8.46
CA ILE A 5 -2.49 -5.86 -7.66
C ILE A 5 -3.30 -7.16 -7.61
N CYS A 6 -3.60 -7.77 -8.76
CA CYS A 6 -4.38 -9.00 -8.83
C CYS A 6 -3.72 -10.15 -8.05
N SER A 7 -2.41 -10.37 -8.24
CA SER A 7 -1.67 -11.40 -7.51
C SER A 7 -1.65 -11.15 -6.01
N SER A 8 -1.51 -9.89 -5.58
CA SER A 8 -1.58 -9.53 -4.16
C SER A 8 -2.95 -9.85 -3.55
N CYS A 9 -4.04 -9.48 -4.24
CA CYS A 9 -5.41 -9.73 -3.79
C CYS A 9 -5.80 -11.23 -3.83
N GLN A 10 -5.20 -12.03 -4.70
CA GLN A 10 -5.45 -13.46 -4.79
C GLN A 10 -4.58 -14.29 -3.83
N SER A 11 -3.57 -13.68 -3.22
CA SER A 11 -2.67 -14.36 -2.30
C SER A 11 -3.24 -14.44 -0.88
N GLN A 12 -2.70 -15.36 -0.06
CA GLN A 12 -3.00 -15.42 1.38
C GLN A 12 -2.62 -14.13 2.13
N MET A 13 -1.81 -13.26 1.54
CA MET A 13 -1.44 -11.97 2.13
C MET A 13 -2.65 -11.04 2.27
N PHE A 14 -3.69 -11.24 1.45
CA PHE A 14 -4.92 -10.43 1.47
C PHE A 14 -5.62 -10.45 2.84
N ASP A 15 -5.53 -11.55 3.58
CA ASP A 15 -6.11 -11.66 4.94
C ASP A 15 -5.53 -10.66 5.94
N ASN A 16 -4.35 -10.09 5.64
CA ASN A 16 -3.68 -9.08 6.45
C ASN A 16 -3.92 -7.65 5.95
N PHE A 17 -4.76 -7.47 4.92
CA PHE A 17 -5.01 -6.15 4.37
C PHE A 17 -5.98 -5.38 5.26
N HIS A 18 -5.64 -4.11 5.51
CA HIS A 18 -6.59 -3.13 5.98
C HIS A 18 -7.38 -2.60 4.77
N LEU A 19 -8.65 -2.98 4.68
CA LEU A 19 -9.51 -2.67 3.53
C LEU A 19 -10.16 -1.29 3.59
N LYS A 20 -10.13 -0.66 4.78
CA LYS A 20 -10.76 0.63 5.04
C LYS A 20 -9.81 1.59 5.74
N ALA A 21 -9.80 2.84 5.32
CA ALA A 21 -9.07 3.90 5.98
C ALA A 21 -9.67 4.21 7.36
N PHE A 22 -8.82 4.52 8.33
CA PHE A 22 -9.27 4.93 9.66
C PHE A 22 -8.32 5.91 10.31
N LYS A 23 -8.73 6.51 11.44
CA LYS A 23 -7.84 7.30 12.29
C LYS A 23 -7.51 6.52 13.55
N GLN A 24 -6.22 6.40 13.84
CA GLN A 24 -5.76 5.78 15.07
C GLN A 24 -5.49 6.86 16.11
N PHE A 25 -6.03 6.67 17.31
CA PHE A 25 -5.80 7.55 18.44
C PHE A 25 -5.20 6.77 19.60
N TRP A 26 -4.28 7.40 20.32
CA TRP A 26 -3.69 6.88 21.55
C TRP A 26 -4.08 7.76 22.73
N LYS A 27 -4.53 7.13 23.82
CA LYS A 27 -4.94 7.82 25.05
C LYS A 27 -4.28 7.13 26.26
N PRO A 28 -3.09 7.56 26.67
CA PRO A 28 -2.37 6.93 27.79
C PRO A 28 -2.99 7.23 29.15
N ASN A 29 -3.57 8.42 29.30
CA ASN A 29 -4.24 8.86 30.52
C ASN A 29 -5.71 9.22 30.20
N PRO A 30 -6.72 8.65 30.90
CA PRO A 30 -8.12 9.02 30.75
C PRO A 30 -8.43 10.53 30.89
N GLU A 31 -7.63 11.26 31.66
CA GLU A 31 -7.81 12.68 31.96
C GLU A 31 -7.24 13.61 30.88
N GLN A 32 -6.35 13.10 30.03
CA GLN A 32 -5.75 13.87 28.93
C GLN A 32 -6.51 13.63 27.62
N PRO A 33 -6.50 14.58 26.67
CA PRO A 33 -7.09 14.35 25.35
C PRO A 33 -6.36 13.23 24.62
N ALA A 34 -7.09 12.46 23.80
CA ALA A 34 -6.48 11.47 22.93
C ALA A 34 -5.65 12.15 21.84
N MET A 35 -4.53 11.55 21.46
CA MET A 35 -3.64 12.06 20.43
C MET A 35 -3.68 11.18 19.18
N CYS A 36 -3.68 11.81 18.00
CA CYS A 36 -3.64 11.10 16.72
C CYS A 36 -2.29 10.40 16.55
N VAL A 37 -2.32 9.14 16.12
CA VAL A 37 -1.13 8.34 15.83
C VAL A 37 -0.89 8.35 14.33
N TYR A 38 0.29 8.84 13.93
CA TYR A 38 0.75 8.80 12.55
C TYR A 38 1.67 7.58 12.37
N GLY A 39 1.38 6.72 11.39
CA GLY A 39 2.23 5.55 11.19
C GLY A 39 1.97 4.74 9.93
N GLU A 40 0.71 4.40 9.66
CA GLU A 40 0.35 3.54 8.53
C GLU A 40 -0.35 4.33 7.43
N ALA A 41 -0.24 3.83 6.20
CA ALA A 41 -0.82 4.48 5.03
C ALA A 41 -2.34 4.58 5.15
N TYR A 42 -3.01 3.46 5.43
CA TYR A 42 -4.44 3.36 5.67
C TYR A 42 -4.91 4.13 6.92
N ALA A 43 -3.97 4.59 7.78
CA ALA A 43 -4.29 5.40 8.94
C ALA A 43 -4.14 6.92 8.70
N SER A 44 -3.73 7.32 7.49
CA SER A 44 -3.43 8.71 7.13
C SER A 44 -4.67 9.50 6.70
N ASP A 45 -4.61 10.84 6.78
CA ASP A 45 -5.66 11.72 6.22
C ASP A 45 -5.82 11.47 4.71
N CYS A 46 -4.69 11.37 4.01
CA CYS A 46 -4.66 11.13 2.57
C CYS A 46 -5.39 9.85 2.17
N ALA A 47 -5.30 8.77 2.96
CA ALA A 47 -6.02 7.54 2.67
C ALA A 47 -7.55 7.71 2.77
N ALA A 48 -8.03 8.43 3.79
CA ALA A 48 -9.45 8.69 3.98
C ALA A 48 -10.02 9.62 2.89
N GLU A 49 -9.30 10.70 2.56
CA GLU A 49 -9.66 11.62 1.47
C GLU A 49 -9.67 10.92 0.11
N PHE A 50 -8.69 10.07 -0.15
CA PHE A 50 -8.60 9.29 -1.38
C PHE A 50 -9.74 8.29 -1.50
N GLU A 51 -10.05 7.54 -0.42
CA GLU A 51 -11.21 6.66 -0.40
C GLU A 51 -12.51 7.40 -0.67
N GLN A 52 -12.74 8.53 0.00
CA GLN A 52 -13.93 9.34 -0.21
C GLN A 52 -14.06 9.76 -1.68
N THR A 53 -12.99 10.29 -2.25
CA THR A 53 -12.96 10.72 -3.66
C THR A 53 -13.27 9.57 -4.61
N VAL A 54 -12.69 8.40 -4.37
CA VAL A 54 -12.93 7.21 -5.20
C VAL A 54 -14.37 6.74 -5.07
N TYR A 55 -14.89 6.61 -3.85
CA TYR A 55 -16.25 6.12 -3.63
C TYR A 55 -17.32 7.09 -4.14
N GLU A 56 -17.10 8.40 -4.05
CA GLU A 56 -17.98 9.39 -4.67
C GLU A 56 -17.95 9.34 -6.20
N SER A 57 -16.83 8.91 -6.80
CA SER A 57 -16.68 8.78 -8.26
C SER A 57 -17.29 7.50 -8.84
N ILE A 58 -17.50 6.47 -8.01
CA ILE A 58 -18.11 5.21 -8.41
C ILE A 58 -19.64 5.43 -8.42
N SER A 59 -20.25 5.42 -9.61
CA SER A 59 -21.71 5.43 -9.76
C SER A 59 -22.36 4.30 -8.97
N GLU A 60 -23.59 4.49 -8.52
CA GLU A 60 -24.44 3.40 -8.02
C GLU A 60 -24.36 2.22 -9.00
N SER A 61 -24.11 1.03 -8.43
CA SER A 61 -23.74 -0.21 -9.11
C SER A 61 -24.53 -0.45 -10.39
N VAL A 62 -23.82 -0.82 -11.46
CA VAL A 62 -24.45 -1.34 -12.67
C VAL A 62 -25.29 -2.55 -12.25
N SER A 63 -26.59 -2.48 -12.54
CA SER A 63 -27.59 -3.48 -12.15
C SER A 63 -27.09 -4.90 -12.42
N GLY A 64 -26.86 -5.68 -11.35
CA GLY A 64 -26.33 -7.06 -11.41
C GLY A 64 -25.10 -7.34 -10.54
N GLU A 65 -24.41 -6.30 -10.04
CA GLU A 65 -23.21 -6.42 -9.18
C GLU A 65 -23.45 -6.01 -7.71
N GLU A 66 -24.71 -5.98 -7.26
CA GLU A 66 -25.13 -5.45 -5.94
C GLU A 66 -24.52 -6.18 -4.71
N GLU A 67 -23.76 -7.27 -4.91
CA GLU A 67 -23.19 -8.09 -3.82
C GLU A 67 -21.67 -7.96 -3.63
N VAL A 68 -20.94 -7.18 -4.45
CA VAL A 68 -19.47 -7.10 -4.34
C VAL A 68 -19.02 -5.78 -3.72
N GLU A 69 -18.23 -5.88 -2.64
CA GLU A 69 -17.64 -4.70 -1.98
C GLU A 69 -16.52 -4.08 -2.84
N ASN A 70 -16.60 -2.77 -3.07
CA ASN A 70 -15.53 -2.01 -3.69
C ASN A 70 -14.47 -1.64 -2.65
N ILE A 71 -13.24 -2.07 -2.88
CA ILE A 71 -12.11 -1.83 -1.97
C ILE A 71 -11.06 -0.97 -2.66
N VAL A 72 -10.54 0.01 -1.92
CA VAL A 72 -9.42 0.83 -2.37
C VAL A 72 -8.08 0.16 -2.05
N ILE A 73 -7.25 0.02 -3.07
CA ILE A 73 -5.87 -0.46 -2.94
C ILE A 73 -4.90 0.72 -3.05
N TRP A 74 -4.22 1.05 -1.96
CA TRP A 74 -3.21 2.11 -1.95
C TRP A 74 -1.87 1.57 -2.42
N VAL A 75 -1.37 2.10 -3.54
CA VAL A 75 -0.12 1.66 -4.15
C VAL A 75 1.02 2.62 -3.77
N MET A 76 2.09 2.07 -3.22
CA MET A 76 3.33 2.80 -2.91
C MET A 76 4.42 2.46 -3.93
N VAL A 77 4.90 3.46 -4.67
CA VAL A 77 5.95 3.30 -5.68
C VAL A 77 7.26 3.89 -5.16
N TRP A 78 8.35 3.13 -5.31
CA TRP A 78 9.69 3.50 -4.85
C TRP A 78 10.74 3.22 -5.91
N SER A 79 11.84 3.97 -5.84
CA SER A 79 13.04 3.71 -6.63
C SER A 79 14.28 4.10 -5.84
N ASP A 80 15.32 3.28 -5.93
CA ASP A 80 16.63 3.55 -5.37
C ASP A 80 17.73 3.08 -6.34
N SER A 81 18.96 3.54 -6.12
CA SER A 81 20.11 3.10 -6.92
C SER A 81 20.62 1.76 -6.36
N THR A 82 20.60 0.73 -7.21
CA THR A 82 21.13 -0.60 -6.91
C THR A 82 22.42 -0.83 -7.70
N HIS A 83 23.51 -1.12 -6.98
CA HIS A 83 24.80 -1.48 -7.58
C HIS A 83 24.80 -2.98 -7.96
N LEU A 84 25.01 -3.29 -9.24
CA LEU A 84 24.79 -4.64 -9.77
C LEU A 84 26.02 -5.56 -9.69
N ALA A 85 27.23 -5.01 -9.55
CA ALA A 85 28.46 -5.78 -9.66
C ALA A 85 29.50 -5.33 -8.63
N GLN A 86 30.18 -6.30 -7.99
CA GLN A 86 31.22 -6.03 -6.99
C GLN A 86 32.43 -5.27 -7.57
N PHE A 87 32.64 -5.36 -8.89
CA PHE A 87 33.62 -4.60 -9.64
C PHE A 87 32.95 -3.94 -10.85
N GLY A 88 33.18 -2.65 -11.05
CA GLY A 88 32.57 -1.83 -12.10
C GLY A 88 31.56 -0.82 -11.56
N THR A 89 31.11 0.08 -12.44
CA THR A 89 30.20 1.21 -12.10
C THR A 89 28.77 0.97 -12.60
N ALA A 90 28.42 -0.28 -12.91
CA ALA A 90 27.09 -0.63 -13.41
C ALA A 90 26.06 -0.47 -12.29
N SER A 91 25.11 0.46 -12.51
CA SER A 91 24.01 0.73 -11.59
C SER A 91 22.67 0.60 -12.32
N LEU A 92 21.64 0.30 -11.55
CA LEU A 92 20.27 0.15 -12.01
C LEU A 92 19.33 0.80 -11.01
N TRP A 93 18.22 1.34 -11.51
CA TRP A 93 17.15 1.92 -10.70
C TRP A 93 15.92 1.05 -10.85
N PRO A 94 15.78 0.01 -10.00
CA PRO A 94 14.53 -0.73 -9.90
C PRO A 94 13.39 0.19 -9.46
N ILE A 95 12.21 -0.08 -10.01
CA ILE A 95 10.94 0.45 -9.54
C ILE A 95 10.25 -0.64 -8.75
N TYR A 96 10.06 -0.40 -7.46
CA TYR A 96 9.38 -1.29 -6.55
C TYR A 96 7.97 -0.81 -6.25
N ILE A 97 7.06 -1.76 -6.05
CA ILE A 97 5.70 -1.52 -5.61
C ILE A 97 5.45 -2.26 -4.31
N TYR A 98 4.88 -1.54 -3.35
CA TYR A 98 4.28 -2.11 -2.16
C TYR A 98 2.78 -1.83 -2.13
N ILE A 99 2.01 -2.79 -1.66
CA ILE A 99 0.59 -2.59 -1.34
C ILE A 99 0.49 -2.04 0.08
N SER A 100 -0.07 -0.83 0.20
CA SER A 100 -0.02 -0.07 1.44
C SER A 100 -1.12 -0.44 2.41
N ASN A 101 -2.09 -1.26 1.99
CA ASN A 101 -3.08 -1.91 2.83
C ASN A 101 -2.45 -2.87 3.84
N LEU A 102 -1.21 -3.32 3.62
CA LEU A 102 -0.43 -4.07 4.61
C LEU A 102 0.26 -3.15 5.60
N SER A 103 0.35 -3.57 6.87
CA SER A 103 1.16 -2.86 7.86
C SER A 103 2.62 -2.77 7.44
N LYS A 104 3.31 -1.70 7.84
CA LYS A 104 4.75 -1.54 7.58
C LYS A 104 5.58 -2.68 8.17
N TYR A 105 5.11 -3.32 9.25
CA TYR A 105 5.81 -4.45 9.88
C TYR A 105 5.85 -5.68 8.97
N ILE A 106 4.75 -5.95 8.26
CA ILE A 106 4.71 -7.03 7.25
C ILE A 106 5.52 -6.59 6.02
N ARG A 107 5.30 -5.37 5.54
CA ARG A 107 6.00 -4.87 4.33
C ARG A 107 7.53 -4.86 4.48
N CYS A 108 8.03 -4.52 5.66
CA CYS A 108 9.46 -4.48 5.95
C CYS A 108 10.03 -5.85 6.35
N ASN A 109 9.19 -6.88 6.50
CA ASN A 109 9.68 -8.23 6.74
C ASN A 109 10.19 -8.84 5.42
N ARG A 110 11.51 -9.04 5.34
CA ARG A 110 12.17 -9.64 4.17
C ARG A 110 11.65 -11.02 3.80
N SER A 111 11.18 -11.81 4.77
CA SER A 111 10.62 -13.16 4.50
C SER A 111 9.18 -13.13 4.00
N ALA A 112 8.52 -11.97 3.99
CA ALA A 112 7.15 -11.81 3.50
C ALA A 112 7.08 -11.54 1.99
N PHE A 113 8.22 -11.24 1.35
CA PHE A 113 8.35 -11.04 -0.10
C PHE A 113 7.33 -10.04 -0.69
N THR A 114 6.96 -9.01 0.07
CA THR A 114 5.93 -8.02 -0.32
C THR A 114 6.43 -6.92 -1.26
N ALA A 115 7.74 -6.88 -1.52
CA ALA A 115 8.38 -5.93 -2.42
C ALA A 115 8.26 -6.42 -3.86
N ASN A 116 7.31 -5.88 -4.61
CA ASN A 116 7.08 -6.30 -6.00
C ASN A 116 7.93 -5.47 -6.95
N HIS A 117 8.69 -6.11 -7.84
CA HIS A 117 9.47 -5.39 -8.85
C HIS A 117 8.59 -5.11 -10.07
N LEU A 118 8.50 -3.84 -10.49
CA LEU A 118 7.74 -3.45 -11.67
C LEU A 118 8.63 -3.38 -12.92
N VAL A 119 9.75 -2.65 -12.84
CA VAL A 119 10.64 -2.41 -13.97
C VAL A 119 12.04 -2.06 -13.47
N TYR A 120 13.03 -2.23 -14.35
CA TYR A 120 14.43 -1.96 -14.09
C TYR A 120 14.93 -0.90 -15.07
N ILE A 121 15.38 0.25 -14.57
CA ILE A 121 15.86 1.36 -15.39
C ILE A 121 17.40 1.37 -15.39
N PRO A 122 18.05 1.15 -16.55
CA PRO A 122 19.52 1.18 -16.66
C PRO A 122 20.08 2.61 -16.47
N SER A 123 21.32 2.70 -15.96
CA SER A 123 22.11 3.94 -16.08
C SER A 123 22.32 4.29 -17.55
N ILE A 124 22.24 5.58 -17.87
CA ILE A 124 22.67 6.15 -19.15
C ILE A 124 24.20 6.24 -19.18
#